data_AF-A0A3S3QXP9-F1
#
_entry.id   AF-A0A3S3QXP9-F1
#
_cell.length_a   1.000
_cell.length_b   1.000
_cell.length_c   1.000
_cell.angle_alpha   90.00
_cell.angle_beta   90.00
_cell.angle_gamma   90.00
#
_symmetry.space_group_name_H-M   'P 1'
#
loop_
_entity.id
_entity.type
_entity.pdbx_description
1 polymer ?
#
loop_
_entity_poly.entity_id
_entity_poly.type
_entity_poly.pdbx_seq_one_letter_code
_entity_poly.pdbx_strand_id
1 'polypeptide(L)'
;YWPIYEAAQKHGLPVGIHAGTMYRYPTSSGMGWPSTYLQDYASGTQIFAAQLQSLIMEGVFGKFPDLTFVMIEAGISWVPSFIWKSKKVWFGVRGEVPWVKRSPALEIRDRVRFTIQPFDTSKDPVRVEKLIEHLGSEDMLLFSSDYPHWQFDGDDPMPPGFPARLRQKIARENPLRTYSRLMETVQ
;
A
#
# COMPACT_ATOMS: atom_id res chain seq x y z
N TYR A 1 -7.61 -14.85 -8.21
CA TYR A 1 -7.60 -13.49 -8.77
C TYR A 1 -6.78 -13.32 -10.04
N TRP A 2 -5.99 -14.31 -10.49
CA TRP A 2 -5.11 -14.20 -11.68
C TRP A 2 -5.77 -13.66 -12.97
N PRO A 3 -6.98 -14.09 -13.37
CA PRO A 3 -7.63 -13.51 -14.56
C PRO A 3 -7.91 -12.01 -14.46
N ILE A 4 -8.15 -11.50 -13.24
CA ILE A 4 -8.33 -10.06 -13.00
C ILE A 4 -7.01 -9.33 -13.19
N TYR A 5 -5.91 -9.88 -12.68
CA TYR A 5 -4.57 -9.30 -12.82
C TYR A 5 -4.10 -9.28 -14.28
N GLU A 6 -4.39 -10.36 -15.02
CA GLU A 6 -4.12 -10.43 -16.46
C GLU A 6 -4.88 -9.37 -17.25
N ALA A 7 -6.19 -9.24 -17.01
CA ALA A 7 -7.00 -8.21 -17.64
C ALA A 7 -6.53 -6.79 -17.26
N ALA A 8 -6.24 -6.55 -15.98
CA ALA A 8 -5.77 -5.26 -15.49
C ALA A 8 -4.45 -4.85 -16.16
N GLN A 9 -3.47 -5.76 -16.22
CA GLN A 9 -2.21 -5.49 -16.91
C GLN A 9 -2.42 -5.27 -18.42
N LYS A 10 -3.23 -6.10 -19.08
CA LYS A 10 -3.56 -5.96 -20.51
C LYS A 10 -4.10 -4.57 -20.85
N HIS A 11 -4.86 -3.97 -19.94
CA HIS A 11 -5.49 -2.67 -20.11
C HIS A 11 -4.72 -1.52 -19.46
N GLY A 12 -3.53 -1.77 -18.88
CA GLY A 12 -2.75 -0.74 -18.19
C GLY A 12 -3.47 -0.13 -16.98
N LEU A 13 -4.29 -0.92 -16.29
CA LEU A 13 -5.08 -0.48 -15.15
C LEU A 13 -4.44 -0.93 -13.84
N PRO A 14 -4.10 -0.01 -12.91
CA PRO A 14 -3.70 -0.39 -11.56
C PRO A 14 -4.83 -1.10 -10.82
N VAL A 15 -4.49 -2.03 -9.93
CA VAL A 15 -5.46 -2.72 -9.07
C VAL A 15 -5.50 -2.06 -7.70
N GLY A 16 -6.62 -1.41 -7.38
CA GLY A 16 -6.88 -0.87 -6.05
C GLY A 16 -7.38 -1.94 -5.08
N ILE A 17 -6.78 -2.02 -3.90
CA ILE A 17 -7.26 -2.80 -2.75
C ILE A 17 -7.64 -1.78 -1.69
N HIS A 18 -8.95 -1.63 -1.46
CA HIS A 18 -9.50 -0.69 -0.49
C HIS A 18 -9.76 -1.37 0.85
N ALA A 19 -9.67 -0.60 1.94
CA ALA A 19 -10.05 -1.09 3.27
C ALA A 19 -11.49 -1.61 3.26
N GLY A 20 -11.72 -2.68 4.03
CA GLY A 20 -12.97 -3.41 4.06
C GLY A 20 -12.79 -4.88 3.68
N THR A 21 -13.85 -5.66 3.89
CA THR A 21 -13.86 -7.09 3.60
C THR A 21 -15.26 -7.52 3.14
N MET A 22 -15.36 -8.69 2.53
CA MET A 22 -16.64 -9.33 2.24
C MET A 22 -17.29 -9.96 3.47
N TYR A 23 -16.64 -9.88 4.64
CA TYR A 23 -17.09 -10.48 5.90
C TYR A 23 -17.40 -11.98 5.77
N ARG A 24 -16.69 -12.68 4.88
CA ARG A 24 -16.76 -14.16 4.75
C ARG A 24 -15.84 -14.89 5.72
N TYR A 25 -14.81 -14.19 6.20
CA TYR A 25 -13.85 -14.67 7.17
C TYR A 25 -13.63 -13.62 8.25
N PRO A 26 -13.23 -14.02 9.46
CA PRO A 26 -13.00 -13.07 10.53
C PRO A 26 -11.86 -12.11 10.21
N THR A 27 -12.05 -10.83 10.52
CA THR A 27 -11.12 -9.73 10.24
C THR A 27 -9.88 -9.73 11.12
N SER A 28 -9.91 -10.37 12.29
CA SER A 28 -8.76 -10.49 13.20
C SER A 28 -7.72 -11.56 12.78
N SER A 29 -7.48 -11.69 11.47
CA SER A 29 -6.47 -12.59 10.88
C SER A 29 -6.43 -14.00 11.49
N GLY A 30 -7.59 -14.65 11.55
CA GLY A 30 -7.70 -16.04 12.00
C GLY A 30 -7.97 -16.23 13.50
N MET A 31 -8.08 -15.16 14.29
CA MET A 31 -8.37 -15.24 15.73
C MET A 31 -9.87 -15.11 16.08
N GLY A 32 -10.75 -15.10 15.08
CA GLY A 32 -12.20 -15.00 15.26
C GLY A 32 -12.77 -13.61 14.99
N TRP A 33 -14.07 -13.44 15.25
CA TRP A 33 -14.73 -12.17 14.95
C TRP A 33 -14.46 -11.13 16.04
N PRO A 34 -14.04 -9.90 15.70
CA PRO A 34 -13.88 -8.85 16.69
C PRO A 34 -15.23 -8.52 17.32
N SER A 35 -15.21 -8.20 18.61
CA SER A 35 -16.44 -7.82 19.34
C SER A 35 -16.75 -6.33 19.28
N THR A 36 -15.80 -5.51 18.80
CA THR A 36 -15.93 -4.06 18.73
C THR A 36 -15.48 -3.54 17.38
N TYR A 37 -16.09 -2.43 16.95
CA TYR A 37 -15.68 -1.73 15.73
C TYR A 37 -14.23 -1.25 15.80
N LEU A 38 -13.78 -0.79 16.98
CA LEU A 38 -12.39 -0.39 17.21
C LEU A 38 -11.42 -1.53 16.87
N GLN A 39 -11.71 -2.73 17.36
CA GLN A 39 -10.89 -3.91 17.08
C GLN A 39 -10.97 -4.29 15.59
N ASP A 40 -12.15 -4.26 14.98
CA ASP A 40 -12.33 -4.54 13.55
C ASP A 40 -11.49 -3.60 12.67
N TYR A 41 -11.62 -2.30 12.92
CA TYR A 41 -10.94 -1.25 12.15
C TYR A 41 -9.41 -1.31 12.36
N ALA A 42 -8.95 -1.48 13.60
CA ALA A 42 -7.51 -1.60 13.91
C ALA A 42 -6.88 -2.87 13.32
N SER A 43 -7.65 -3.95 13.12
CA SER A 43 -7.18 -5.18 12.47
C SER A 43 -6.95 -5.03 10.96
N GLY A 44 -7.41 -3.95 10.33
CA GLY A 44 -7.26 -3.71 8.88
C GLY A 44 -5.82 -3.86 8.37
N THR A 45 -4.84 -3.37 9.12
CA THR A 45 -3.40 -3.50 8.81
C THR A 45 -2.98 -4.96 8.60
N GLN A 46 -3.51 -5.89 9.40
CA GLN A 46 -3.16 -7.31 9.31
C GLN A 46 -3.70 -7.93 8.01
N ILE A 47 -4.89 -7.48 7.58
CA ILE A 47 -5.51 -7.90 6.32
C ILE A 47 -4.66 -7.42 5.13
N PHE A 48 -4.27 -6.14 5.11
CA PHE A 48 -3.40 -5.60 4.07
C PHE A 48 -2.04 -6.30 4.00
N ALA A 49 -1.40 -6.53 5.14
CA ALA A 49 -0.14 -7.26 5.21
C ALA A 49 -0.29 -8.69 4.65
N ALA A 50 -1.39 -9.39 4.96
CA ALA A 50 -1.67 -10.72 4.43
C ALA A 50 -1.88 -10.71 2.90
N GLN A 51 -2.64 -9.74 2.39
CA GLN A 51 -2.85 -9.58 0.94
C GLN A 51 -1.53 -9.31 0.22
N LEU A 52 -0.75 -8.35 0.72
CA LEU A 52 0.54 -8.01 0.13
C LEU A 52 1.52 -9.19 0.17
N GLN A 53 1.55 -9.92 1.28
CA GLN A 53 2.35 -11.13 1.40
C GLN A 53 1.94 -12.18 0.36
N SER A 54 0.63 -12.39 0.14
CA SER A 54 0.13 -13.31 -0.89
C SER A 54 0.56 -12.89 -2.30
N LEU A 55 0.40 -11.60 -2.66
CA LEU A 55 0.83 -11.09 -3.97
C LEU A 55 2.31 -11.37 -4.26
N ILE A 56 3.17 -11.18 -3.24
CA ILE A 56 4.61 -11.43 -3.37
C ILE A 56 4.88 -12.93 -3.50
N MET A 57 4.37 -13.74 -2.56
CA MET A 57 4.76 -15.14 -2.43
C MET A 57 4.16 -16.03 -3.52
N GLU A 58 2.99 -15.67 -4.05
CA GLU A 58 2.38 -16.34 -5.21
C GLU A 58 3.03 -15.92 -6.54
N GLY A 59 4.00 -15.00 -6.52
CA GLY A 59 4.74 -14.59 -7.72
C GLY A 59 3.97 -13.68 -8.68
N VAL A 60 2.93 -12.99 -8.20
CA VAL A 60 2.09 -12.11 -9.03
C VAL A 60 2.95 -11.06 -9.75
N PHE A 61 3.90 -10.43 -9.04
CA PHE A 61 4.79 -9.42 -9.62
C PHE A 61 5.78 -9.98 -10.65
N GLY A 62 6.12 -11.28 -10.56
CA GLY A 62 6.94 -11.95 -11.56
C GLY A 62 6.15 -12.29 -12.83
N LYS A 63 4.87 -12.66 -12.69
CA LYS A 63 3.98 -12.95 -13.81
C LYS A 63 3.51 -11.68 -14.51
N PHE A 64 3.18 -10.65 -13.73
CA PHE A 64 2.62 -9.38 -14.19
C PHE A 64 3.57 -8.23 -13.82
N PRO A 65 4.71 -8.11 -14.53
CA PRO A 65 5.78 -7.19 -14.15
C PRO A 65 5.41 -5.71 -14.26
N ASP A 66 4.40 -5.37 -15.07
CA ASP A 66 3.95 -3.99 -15.31
C ASP A 66 2.71 -3.61 -14.47
N LEU A 67 2.14 -4.58 -13.74
CA LEU A 67 0.96 -4.35 -12.93
C LEU A 67 1.33 -3.66 -11.61
N THR A 68 0.68 -2.52 -11.36
CA THR A 68 0.78 -1.77 -10.10
C THR A 68 -0.43 -2.04 -9.20
N PHE A 69 -0.18 -2.23 -7.92
CA PHE A 69 -1.21 -2.35 -6.88
C PHE A 69 -1.24 -1.10 -6.02
N VAL A 70 -2.45 -0.65 -5.66
CA VAL A 70 -2.67 0.51 -4.79
C VAL A 70 -3.39 0.07 -3.54
N MET A 71 -2.75 0.20 -2.38
CA MET A 71 -3.33 -0.04 -1.07
C MET A 71 -4.00 1.26 -0.62
N ILE A 72 -5.33 1.26 -0.61
CA ILE A 72 -6.17 2.43 -0.34
C ILE A 72 -6.71 2.31 1.09
N GLU A 73 -6.56 3.37 1.88
CA GLU A 73 -6.99 3.44 3.28
C GLU A 73 -6.27 2.40 4.19
N ALA A 74 -5.01 2.07 3.86
CA ALA A 74 -4.25 1.00 4.51
C ALA A 74 -3.37 1.46 5.69
N GLY A 75 -3.22 2.77 5.89
CA GLY A 75 -2.13 3.33 6.68
C GLY A 75 -0.75 3.03 6.08
N ILE A 76 0.31 3.65 6.61
CA ILE A 76 1.68 3.46 6.10
C ILE A 76 2.69 3.08 7.18
N SER A 77 2.35 3.24 8.46
CA SER A 77 3.28 3.03 9.58
C SER A 77 3.82 1.60 9.67
N TRP A 78 3.04 0.60 9.23
CA TRP A 78 3.38 -0.81 9.30
C TRP A 78 4.35 -1.26 8.18
N VAL A 79 4.34 -0.54 7.05
CA VAL A 79 4.99 -0.95 5.79
C VAL A 79 6.49 -1.18 5.93
N PRO A 80 7.28 -0.33 6.62
CA PRO A 80 8.72 -0.58 6.76
C PRO A 80 9.04 -1.89 7.49
N SER A 81 8.34 -2.16 8.59
CA SER A 81 8.55 -3.38 9.38
C SER A 81 8.17 -4.63 8.59
N PHE A 82 7.09 -4.55 7.80
CA PHE A 82 6.71 -5.59 6.85
C PHE A 82 7.80 -5.83 5.79
N ILE A 83 8.29 -4.78 5.14
CA ILE A 83 9.36 -4.88 4.12
C ILE A 83 10.60 -5.59 4.71
N TRP A 84 11.04 -5.17 5.90
CA TRP A 84 12.22 -5.76 6.55
C TRP A 84 12.00 -7.23 6.90
N LYS A 85 10.83 -7.57 7.45
CA LYS A 85 10.49 -8.95 7.81
C LYS A 85 10.39 -9.84 6.57
N SER A 86 9.65 -9.41 5.54
CA SER A 86 9.47 -10.18 4.31
C SER A 86 10.78 -10.37 3.56
N LYS A 87 11.64 -9.34 3.50
CA LYS A 87 13.00 -9.47 2.94
C LYS A 87 13.84 -10.49 3.72
N LYS A 88 13.89 -10.37 5.06
CA LYS A 88 14.69 -11.27 5.90
C LYS A 88 14.25 -12.73 5.76
N VAL A 89 12.94 -12.99 5.84
CA VAL A 89 12.40 -14.36 5.74
C VAL A 89 12.61 -14.91 4.34
N TRP A 90 12.36 -14.11 3.29
CA TRP A 90 12.62 -14.53 1.91
C TRP A 90 14.07 -14.96 1.70
N PHE A 91 15.07 -14.27 2.27
CA PHE A 91 16.46 -14.74 2.19
C PHE A 91 16.69 -16.08 2.89
N GLY A 92 16.03 -16.32 4.03
CA GLY A 92 16.21 -17.53 4.83
C GLY A 92 15.55 -18.77 4.25
N VAL A 93 14.39 -18.63 3.60
CA VAL A 93 13.57 -19.75 3.10
C VAL A 93 13.18 -19.61 1.62
N ARG A 94 14.02 -18.93 0.82
CA ARG A 94 13.75 -18.66 -0.60
C ARG A 94 13.37 -19.89 -1.42
N GLY A 95 13.88 -21.06 -1.02
CA GLY A 95 13.64 -22.34 -1.70
C GLY A 95 12.17 -22.73 -1.82
N GLU A 96 11.31 -22.26 -0.90
CA GLU A 96 9.86 -22.53 -0.91
C GLU A 96 9.12 -21.78 -2.03
N VAL A 97 9.67 -20.66 -2.50
CA VAL A 97 9.06 -19.79 -3.51
C VAL A 97 10.04 -19.50 -4.65
N PRO A 98 10.46 -20.53 -5.40
CA PRO A 98 11.55 -20.41 -6.37
C PRO A 98 11.22 -19.45 -7.54
N TRP A 99 9.94 -19.17 -7.82
CA TRP A 99 9.51 -18.19 -8.81
C TRP A 99 9.68 -16.73 -8.37
N VAL A 100 9.83 -16.46 -7.06
CA VAL A 100 10.10 -15.10 -6.54
C VAL A 100 11.58 -14.77 -6.71
N LYS A 101 11.91 -14.18 -7.87
CA LYS A 101 13.30 -13.94 -8.28
C LYS A 101 13.91 -12.66 -7.70
N ARG A 102 13.11 -11.64 -7.39
CA ARG A 102 13.57 -10.37 -6.83
C ARG A 102 13.19 -10.26 -5.36
N SER A 103 13.94 -9.43 -4.64
CA SER A 103 13.68 -9.14 -3.23
C SER A 103 12.28 -8.57 -3.04
N PRO A 104 11.50 -9.04 -2.05
CA PRO A 104 10.20 -8.45 -1.69
C PRO A 104 10.27 -6.93 -1.51
N ALA A 105 11.36 -6.41 -0.95
CA ALA A 105 11.56 -4.98 -0.79
C ALA A 105 11.60 -4.20 -2.11
N LEU A 106 12.18 -4.78 -3.16
CA LEU A 106 12.21 -4.16 -4.50
C LEU A 106 10.84 -4.27 -5.16
N GLU A 107 10.20 -5.44 -5.07
CA GLU A 107 8.87 -5.63 -5.64
C GLU A 107 7.86 -4.63 -5.07
N ILE A 108 7.86 -4.44 -3.75
CA ILE A 108 6.98 -3.49 -3.07
C ILE A 108 7.25 -2.05 -3.52
N ARG A 109 8.52 -1.63 -3.53
CA ARG A 109 8.88 -0.25 -3.89
C ARG A 109 8.57 0.08 -5.35
N ASP A 110 8.72 -0.89 -6.24
CA ASP A 110 8.48 -0.69 -7.66
C ASP A 110 6.99 -0.72 -8.00
N ARG A 111 6.22 -1.66 -7.41
CA ARG A 111 4.87 -2.04 -7.88
C ARG A 111 3.74 -1.79 -6.91
N VAL A 112 4.02 -1.30 -5.71
CA VAL A 112 2.98 -1.02 -4.71
C VAL A 112 2.96 0.46 -4.38
N ARG A 113 1.75 1.01 -4.31
CA ARG A 113 1.47 2.37 -3.89
C ARG A 113 0.54 2.35 -2.68
N PHE A 114 0.63 3.38 -1.85
CA PHE A 114 -0.15 3.54 -0.63
C PHE A 114 -0.76 4.93 -0.62
N THR A 115 -2.05 5.01 -0.30
CA THR A 115 -2.69 6.30 -0.04
C THR A 115 -2.27 6.82 1.34
N ILE A 116 -2.09 8.14 1.47
CA ILE A 116 -1.59 8.75 2.71
C ILE A 116 -2.64 8.89 3.81
N GLN A 117 -3.93 8.77 3.49
CA GLN A 117 -5.01 8.73 4.48
C GLN A 117 -5.54 7.30 4.65
N PRO A 118 -5.86 6.89 5.90
CA PRO A 118 -5.65 7.63 7.15
C PRO A 118 -4.17 7.66 7.53
N PHE A 119 -3.70 8.81 8.01
CA PHE A 119 -2.33 8.92 8.49
C PHE A 119 -2.21 8.39 9.93
N ASP A 120 -1.54 7.25 10.08
CA ASP A 120 -1.56 6.41 11.27
C ASP A 120 -0.31 6.57 12.18
N THR A 121 0.45 7.66 11.99
CA THR A 121 1.69 7.92 12.72
C THR A 121 1.69 9.29 13.42
N SER A 122 2.85 9.70 13.94
CA SER A 122 3.05 10.98 14.61
C SER A 122 2.85 12.18 13.68
N LYS A 123 2.34 13.29 14.24
CA LYS A 123 2.29 14.62 13.59
C LYS A 123 3.63 15.36 13.61
N ASP A 124 4.65 14.82 14.28
CA ASP A 124 6.00 15.39 14.38
C ASP A 124 6.77 15.25 13.05
N PRO A 125 7.17 16.35 12.39
CA PRO A 125 7.88 16.30 11.12
C PRO A 125 9.12 15.41 11.12
N VAL A 126 9.88 15.35 12.23
CA VAL A 126 11.11 14.54 12.32
C VAL A 126 10.77 13.04 12.29
N ARG A 127 9.65 12.65 12.90
CA ARG A 127 9.20 11.25 12.90
C ARG A 127 8.57 10.87 11.57
N VAL A 128 7.86 11.80 10.92
CA VAL A 128 7.32 11.59 9.58
C VAL A 128 8.44 11.41 8.56
N GLU A 129 9.47 12.27 8.58
CA GLU A 129 10.64 12.13 7.69
C GLU A 129 11.30 10.76 7.88
N LYS A 130 11.56 10.34 9.13
CA LYS A 130 12.12 9.01 9.43
C LYS A 130 11.26 7.85 8.93
N LEU A 131 9.93 7.97 9.03
CA LEU A 131 9.03 6.95 8.48
C LEU A 131 9.20 6.85 6.95
N ILE A 132 9.24 7.99 6.27
CA ILE A 132 9.42 8.07 4.82
C ILE A 132 10.79 7.50 4.41
N GLU A 133 11.84 7.83 5.14
CA GLU A 133 13.19 7.24 4.97
C GLU A 133 13.14 5.71 5.10
N HIS A 134 12.42 5.18 6.09
CA HIS A 134 12.29 3.74 6.32
C HIS A 134 11.51 3.00 5.22
N LEU A 135 10.56 3.65 4.54
CA LEU A 135 9.92 3.08 3.33
C LEU A 135 10.98 2.79 2.26
N GLY A 136 11.97 3.69 2.14
CA GLY A 136 13.05 3.61 1.17
C GLY A 136 12.61 3.90 -0.27
N SER A 137 11.42 4.48 -0.45
CA SER A 137 10.93 5.04 -1.72
C SER A 137 9.74 5.95 -1.46
N GLU A 138 9.87 7.22 -1.83
CA GLU A 138 8.79 8.20 -1.79
C GLU A 138 7.80 8.00 -2.94
N ASP A 139 8.21 7.28 -3.99
CA ASP A 139 7.39 6.98 -5.17
C ASP A 139 6.20 6.08 -4.81
N MET A 140 6.25 5.45 -3.63
CA MET A 140 5.19 4.62 -3.09
C MET A 140 3.98 5.41 -2.61
N LEU A 141 4.10 6.71 -2.38
CA LEU A 141 3.07 7.49 -1.69
C LEU A 141 2.14 8.20 -2.67
N LEU A 142 0.83 8.09 -2.45
CA LEU A 142 -0.21 8.76 -3.22
C LEU A 142 -1.08 9.62 -2.32
N PHE A 143 -1.37 10.83 -2.79
CA PHE A 143 -2.32 11.70 -2.11
C PHE A 143 -3.73 11.09 -2.10
N SER A 144 -4.44 11.27 -0.98
CA SER A 144 -5.85 10.94 -0.80
C SER A 144 -6.42 11.80 0.32
N SER A 145 -7.69 12.20 0.22
CA SER A 145 -8.40 12.87 1.32
C SER A 145 -9.17 11.92 2.23
N ASP A 146 -9.65 10.79 1.69
CA ASP A 146 -10.61 9.90 2.36
C ASP A 146 -11.94 10.60 2.73
N TYR A 147 -12.33 11.64 1.98
CA TYR A 147 -13.61 12.32 2.19
C TYR A 147 -14.81 11.38 1.90
N PRO A 148 -15.88 11.35 2.73
CA PRO A 148 -16.18 12.23 3.86
C PRO A 148 -15.94 11.58 5.24
N HIS A 149 -14.94 10.69 5.37
CA HIS A 149 -14.72 9.95 6.61
C HIS A 149 -14.35 10.87 7.80
N TRP A 150 -14.54 10.39 9.03
CA TRP A 150 -14.31 11.17 10.25
C TRP A 150 -12.84 11.59 10.47
N GLN A 151 -11.91 10.95 9.77
CA GLN A 151 -10.48 11.27 9.76
C GLN A 151 -10.15 12.47 8.86
N PHE A 152 -11.09 12.92 8.02
CA PHE A 152 -10.93 14.11 7.19
C PHE A 152 -11.06 15.38 8.05
N ASP A 153 -9.91 15.91 8.50
CA ASP A 153 -9.80 17.12 9.31
C ASP A 153 -9.79 18.38 8.39
N GLY A 154 -10.97 18.91 8.07
CA GLY A 154 -11.12 20.24 7.46
C GLY A 154 -10.60 20.39 6.03
N ASP A 155 -10.02 21.53 5.69
CA ASP A 155 -9.73 21.93 4.30
C ASP A 155 -8.35 21.50 3.77
N ASP A 156 -7.38 21.13 4.63
CA ASP A 156 -6.06 20.63 4.22
C ASP A 156 -5.96 19.11 4.42
N PRO A 157 -6.18 18.30 3.36
CA PRO A 157 -6.08 16.85 3.43
C PRO A 157 -4.66 16.31 3.60
N MET A 158 -3.63 17.16 3.52
CA MET A 158 -2.24 16.75 3.72
C MET A 158 -1.96 16.53 5.22
N PRO A 159 -1.50 15.33 5.65
CA PRO A 159 -1.24 15.10 7.06
C PRO A 159 -0.12 16.02 7.59
N PRO A 160 -0.23 16.48 8.85
CA PRO A 160 0.79 17.34 9.46
C PRO A 160 2.13 16.61 9.56
N GLY A 161 3.22 17.36 9.39
CA GLY A 161 4.58 16.83 9.42
C GLY A 161 5.10 16.32 8.08
N PHE A 162 4.26 16.18 7.04
CA PHE A 162 4.74 15.83 5.71
C PHE A 162 5.71 16.89 5.16
N PRO A 163 6.88 16.48 4.64
CA PRO A 163 7.86 17.41 4.07
C PRO A 163 7.28 18.18 2.89
N ALA A 164 7.44 19.51 2.87
CA ALA A 164 6.92 20.36 1.80
C ALA A 164 7.45 19.93 0.41
N ARG A 165 8.70 19.46 0.36
CA ARG A 165 9.35 18.93 -0.86
C ARG A 165 8.60 17.74 -1.51
N LEU A 166 7.78 17.02 -0.74
CA LEU A 166 7.03 15.85 -1.21
C LEU A 166 5.61 16.16 -1.67
N ARG A 167 5.09 17.36 -1.39
CA ARG A 167 3.70 17.70 -1.70
C ARG A 167 3.39 17.55 -3.19
N GLN A 168 4.22 18.14 -4.05
CA GLN A 168 4.06 18.02 -5.51
C GLN A 168 4.21 16.57 -5.97
N LYS A 169 5.18 15.86 -5.41
CA LYS A 169 5.47 14.47 -5.79
C LYS A 169 4.29 13.54 -5.47
N ILE A 170 3.75 13.63 -4.26
CA ILE A 170 2.67 12.77 -3.77
C ILE A 170 1.31 13.17 -4.37
N ALA A 171 1.06 14.47 -4.58
CA ALA A 171 -0.20 14.99 -5.09
C ALA A 171 -0.32 14.95 -6.63
N ARG A 172 0.81 14.91 -7.36
CA ARG A 172 0.80 15.00 -8.82
C ARG A 172 1.67 13.96 -9.49
N GLU A 173 2.98 13.93 -9.20
CA GLU A 173 3.93 13.13 -9.99
C GLU A 173 3.71 11.62 -9.81
N ASN A 174 3.55 11.15 -8.58
CA ASN A 174 3.29 9.75 -8.26
C ASN A 174 1.92 9.29 -8.81
N PRO A 175 0.81 10.06 -8.66
CA PRO A 175 -0.44 9.75 -9.34
C PRO A 175 -0.30 9.64 -10.85
N LEU A 176 0.35 10.59 -11.53
CA LEU A 176 0.54 10.56 -12.98
C LEU A 176 1.39 9.36 -13.44
N ARG A 177 2.37 8.94 -12.64
CA ARG A 177 3.16 7.71 -12.90
C ARG A 177 2.38 6.43 -12.63
N THR A 178 1.41 6.46 -11.73
CA THR A 178 0.62 5.27 -11.33
C THR A 178 -0.56 5.06 -12.27
N TYR A 179 -1.28 6.13 -12.59
CA TYR A 179 -2.47 6.12 -13.41
C TYR A 179 -2.15 6.72 -14.77
N SER A 180 -1.63 5.89 -15.68
CA SER A 180 -1.19 6.29 -17.03
C SER A 180 -2.27 7.10 -17.78
N ARG A 181 -3.54 6.75 -17.59
CA ARG A 181 -4.68 7.43 -18.23
C ARG A 181 -4.89 8.87 -17.77
N LEU A 182 -4.40 9.27 -16.59
CA LEU A 182 -4.45 10.69 -16.19
C LEU A 182 -3.63 11.57 -17.14
N MET A 183 -2.55 11.02 -17.71
CA MET A 183 -1.73 11.76 -18.69
C MET A 183 -2.48 12.07 -19.99
N GLU A 184 -3.54 11.31 -20.32
CA GLU A 184 -4.40 11.59 -21.48
C GLU A 184 -5.19 12.90 -21.30
N THR A 185 -5.44 13.31 -20.05
CA THR A 185 -6.28 14.46 -19.71
C THR A 185 -5.51 15.73 -19.36
N VAL A 186 -4.18 15.65 -19.23
CA VAL A 186 -3.31 16.76 -18.78
C VAL A 186 -2.63 17.49 -19.96
N GLN A 187 -3.06 17.21 -21.21
CA GLN A 187 -2.68 17.99 -22.41
C GLN A 187 -3.39 19.33 -22.45
#